data_AF-A0A1U7GME2-F1
#
_entry.id   AF-A0A1U7GME2-F1
#
_cell.length_a   1.000
_cell.length_b   1.000
_cell.length_c   1.000
_cell.angle_alpha   90.00
_cell.angle_beta   90.00
_cell.angle_gamma   90.00
#
_symmetry.space_group_name_H-M   'P 1'
#
loop_
_entity.id
_entity.type
_entity.pdbx_description
1 polymer ?
#
loop_
_entity_poly.entity_id
_entity_poly.type
_entity_poly.pdbx_seq_one_letter_code
_entity_poly.pdbx_strand_id
1 'polypeptide(L)'
;MWTLFFTFVVYWVVAFVGCFTAVEIAQDALYDEVTPRAGLKVSLAALLLALTMTYFHPSFETMFTANVGMTVLQGIVWFAVFMFVLQFHPWHALGLGVLMMCLVAPLATMGVDSMLAPDDQVQRIRRGTSAATQPVRRSLSPGGAPAPPGATPAPAAK
;
A
#
# COMPACT_ATOMS: atom_id res chain seq x y z
N MET A 1 5.22 -18.18 -4.00
CA MET A 1 3.77 -18.45 -4.18
C MET A 1 2.94 -17.79 -3.09
N TRP A 2 3.29 -17.98 -1.81
CA TRP A 2 2.62 -17.32 -0.68
C TRP A 2 2.53 -15.79 -0.86
N THR A 3 3.65 -15.12 -1.14
CA THR A 3 3.69 -13.66 -1.36
C THR A 3 2.73 -13.19 -2.47
N LEU A 4 2.71 -13.86 -3.63
CA LEU A 4 1.79 -13.55 -4.74
C LEU A 4 0.32 -13.70 -4.34
N PHE A 5 0.01 -14.72 -3.53
CA PHE A 5 -1.35 -14.92 -3.02
C PHE A 5 -1.77 -13.75 -2.11
N PHE A 6 -0.93 -13.30 -1.18
CA PHE A 6 -1.27 -12.15 -0.33
C PHE A 6 -1.36 -10.85 -1.10
N THR A 7 -0.44 -10.61 -2.04
CA THR A 7 -0.51 -9.46 -2.96
C THR A 7 -1.85 -9.44 -3.69
N PHE A 8 -2.26 -10.58 -4.26
CA PHE A 8 -3.56 -10.71 -4.91
C PHE A 8 -4.72 -10.45 -3.95
N VAL A 9 -4.71 -11.02 -2.75
CA VAL A 9 -5.78 -10.85 -1.75
C VAL A 9 -5.91 -9.38 -1.34
N VAL A 10 -4.80 -8.67 -1.12
CA VAL A 10 -4.83 -7.24 -0.78
C VAL A 10 -5.41 -6.42 -1.94
N TYR A 11 -4.91 -6.62 -3.16
CA TYR A 11 -5.47 -5.95 -4.34
C TYR A 11 -6.95 -6.25 -4.52
N TRP A 12 -7.36 -7.49 -4.30
CA TRP A 12 -8.75 -7.92 -4.42
C TRP A 12 -9.66 -7.28 -3.38
N VAL A 13 -9.28 -7.30 -2.10
CA VAL A 13 -10.10 -6.69 -1.03
C VAL A 13 -10.23 -5.19 -1.24
N VAL A 14 -9.13 -4.49 -1.56
CA VAL A 14 -9.14 -3.04 -1.76
C VAL A 14 -9.94 -2.66 -3.02
N ALA A 15 -9.76 -3.39 -4.13
CA ALA A 15 -10.56 -3.19 -5.34
C ALA A 15 -12.03 -3.51 -5.11
N PHE A 16 -12.35 -4.54 -4.34
CA PHE A 16 -13.73 -4.93 -4.01
C PHE A 16 -14.43 -3.85 -3.20
N VAL A 17 -13.84 -3.42 -2.08
CA VAL A 17 -14.42 -2.36 -1.23
C VAL A 17 -14.51 -1.04 -1.98
N GLY A 18 -13.49 -0.69 -2.76
CA GLY A 18 -13.48 0.51 -3.59
C GLY A 18 -14.60 0.50 -4.63
N CYS A 19 -14.69 -0.57 -5.43
CA CYS A 19 -15.73 -0.69 -6.46
C CYS A 19 -17.13 -0.81 -5.85
N PHE A 20 -17.30 -1.53 -4.74
CA PHE A 20 -18.58 -1.64 -4.04
C PHE A 20 -19.08 -0.27 -3.58
N THR A 21 -18.23 0.45 -2.85
CA THR A 21 -18.56 1.81 -2.36
C THR A 21 -18.86 2.76 -3.51
N ALA A 22 -18.05 2.74 -4.56
CA ALA A 22 -18.26 3.59 -5.73
C ALA A 22 -19.55 3.26 -6.47
N VAL A 23 -19.89 1.98 -6.62
CA VAL A 23 -21.13 1.56 -7.29
C VAL A 23 -22.35 1.97 -6.47
N GLU A 24 -22.34 1.76 -5.15
CA GLU A 24 -23.45 2.19 -4.28
C GLU A 24 -23.67 3.71 -4.36
N ILE A 25 -22.62 4.51 -4.19
CA ILE A 25 -22.72 5.98 -4.25
C ILE A 25 -23.09 6.46 -5.66
N ALA A 26 -22.47 5.89 -6.70
CA ALA A 26 -22.71 6.32 -8.07
C ALA A 26 -24.10 5.92 -8.57
N GLN A 27 -24.62 4.75 -8.16
CA GLN A 27 -25.99 4.36 -8.47
C GLN A 27 -26.95 5.33 -7.80
N ASP A 28 -26.86 5.54 -6.49
CA ASP A 28 -27.74 6.46 -5.76
C ASP A 28 -27.68 7.91 -6.28
N ALA A 29 -26.51 8.38 -6.71
CA ALA A 29 -26.33 9.76 -7.17
C ALA A 29 -26.63 10.00 -8.66
N LEU A 30 -26.45 9.00 -9.54
CA LEU A 30 -26.53 9.18 -11.00
C LEU A 30 -27.70 8.42 -11.64
N TYR A 31 -28.33 7.48 -10.95
CA TYR A 31 -29.35 6.59 -11.50
C TYR A 31 -30.47 6.32 -10.50
N ASP A 32 -31.72 6.56 -10.89
CA ASP A 32 -32.89 6.31 -10.02
C ASP A 32 -33.22 4.81 -9.84
N GLU A 33 -32.59 3.91 -10.62
CA GLU A 33 -32.86 2.48 -10.62
C GLU A 33 -31.64 1.65 -10.18
N VAL A 34 -31.87 0.75 -9.22
CA VAL A 34 -30.85 -0.17 -8.71
C VAL A 34 -30.53 -1.21 -9.79
N THR A 35 -29.27 -1.27 -10.21
CA THR A 35 -28.87 -2.18 -11.29
C THR A 35 -28.93 -3.63 -10.80
N PRO A 36 -29.66 -4.53 -11.49
CA PRO A 36 -29.81 -5.91 -11.03
C PRO A 36 -28.45 -6.62 -10.95
N ARG A 37 -28.25 -7.38 -9.87
CA ARG A 37 -27.03 -8.16 -9.58
C ARG A 37 -25.77 -7.29 -9.43
N ALA A 38 -25.90 -6.07 -8.92
CA ALA A 38 -24.77 -5.16 -8.66
C ALA A 38 -23.63 -5.85 -7.89
N GLY A 39 -23.92 -6.57 -6.80
CA GLY A 39 -22.91 -7.29 -6.03
C GLY A 39 -22.10 -8.30 -6.85
N LEU A 40 -22.74 -9.08 -7.73
CA LEU A 40 -22.05 -10.05 -8.59
C LEU A 40 -21.13 -9.36 -9.60
N LYS A 41 -21.61 -8.26 -10.20
CA LYS A 41 -20.82 -7.45 -11.16
C LYS A 41 -19.62 -6.81 -10.46
N VAL A 42 -19.80 -6.31 -9.24
CA VAL A 42 -18.73 -5.75 -8.42
C VAL A 42 -17.70 -6.82 -8.06
N SER A 43 -18.11 -8.01 -7.64
CA SER A 43 -17.18 -9.12 -7.38
C SER A 43 -16.35 -9.48 -8.61
N LEU A 44 -16.98 -9.55 -9.79
CA LEU A 44 -16.28 -9.83 -11.04
C LEU A 44 -15.31 -8.70 -11.42
N ALA A 45 -15.76 -7.45 -11.32
CA ALA A 45 -14.94 -6.27 -11.59
C ALA A 45 -13.71 -6.23 -10.68
N ALA A 46 -13.91 -6.43 -9.38
CA ALA A 46 -12.84 -6.47 -8.39
C ALA A 46 -11.83 -7.59 -8.67
N LEU A 47 -12.30 -8.77 -9.07
CA LEU A 47 -11.45 -9.90 -9.40
C LEU A 47 -10.58 -9.61 -10.63
N LEU A 48 -11.17 -9.03 -11.68
CA LEU A 48 -10.43 -8.63 -12.89
C LEU A 48 -9.38 -7.56 -12.58
N LEU A 49 -9.76 -6.52 -11.83
CA LEU A 49 -8.84 -5.45 -11.44
C LEU A 49 -7.70 -6.00 -10.58
N ALA A 50 -8.00 -6.87 -9.62
CA ALA A 50 -6.99 -7.47 -8.76
C ALA A 50 -6.01 -8.37 -9.51
N LEU A 51 -6.49 -9.21 -10.44
CA LEU A 51 -5.61 -10.00 -11.30
C LEU A 51 -4.69 -9.10 -12.13
N THR A 52 -5.25 -8.04 -12.71
CA THR A 52 -4.49 -7.11 -13.55
C THR A 52 -3.43 -6.37 -12.73
N MET A 53 -3.80 -5.87 -11.54
CA MET A 53 -2.87 -5.19 -10.63
C MET A 53 -1.81 -6.13 -10.06
N THR A 54 -2.15 -7.40 -9.79
CA THR A 54 -1.18 -8.41 -9.33
C THR A 54 -0.16 -8.72 -10.42
N TYR A 55 -0.58 -8.74 -11.68
CA TYR A 55 0.32 -9.05 -12.80
C TYR A 55 1.23 -7.87 -13.16
N PHE A 56 0.69 -6.66 -13.24
CA PHE A 56 1.45 -5.48 -13.66
C PHE A 56 2.13 -4.73 -12.51
N HIS A 57 1.73 -4.94 -11.25
CA HIS A 57 2.19 -4.24 -10.04
C HIS A 57 2.36 -2.73 -10.26
N PRO A 58 1.26 -1.95 -10.29
CA PRO A 58 1.33 -0.54 -10.61
C PRO A 58 2.18 0.24 -9.60
N SER A 59 3.12 1.06 -10.08
CA SER A 59 3.99 1.88 -9.23
C SER A 59 3.42 3.29 -9.09
N PHE A 60 2.99 3.66 -7.89
CA PHE A 60 2.43 4.99 -7.61
C PHE A 60 3.45 6.12 -7.80
N GLU A 61 4.64 5.99 -7.22
CA GLU A 61 5.69 7.02 -7.24
C GLU A 61 6.12 7.43 -8.65
N THR A 62 6.03 6.50 -9.60
CA THR A 62 6.48 6.71 -10.98
C THR A 62 5.35 6.89 -11.98
N MET A 63 4.09 6.89 -11.53
CA MET A 63 2.93 6.79 -12.42
C MET A 63 2.75 7.99 -13.35
N PHE A 64 3.13 9.20 -12.90
CA PHE A 64 3.04 10.42 -13.71
C PHE A 64 4.38 10.89 -14.27
N THR A 65 5.48 10.18 -13.98
CA THR A 65 6.83 10.61 -14.35
C THR A 65 7.48 9.62 -15.32
N ALA A 66 7.87 8.44 -14.86
CA ALA A 66 8.63 7.47 -15.64
C ALA A 66 7.75 6.40 -16.32
N ASN A 67 6.58 6.10 -15.76
CA ASN A 67 5.72 5.00 -16.20
C ASN A 67 4.35 5.45 -16.74
N VAL A 68 4.31 6.62 -17.40
CA VAL A 68 3.06 7.21 -17.93
C VAL A 68 2.31 6.25 -18.86
N GLY A 69 3.02 5.49 -19.70
CA GLY A 69 2.38 4.50 -20.59
C GLY A 69 1.63 3.39 -19.85
N MET A 70 2.21 2.88 -18.76
CA MET A 70 1.57 1.87 -17.91
C MET A 70 0.38 2.45 -17.14
N THR A 71 0.48 3.70 -16.70
CA THR A 71 -0.62 4.42 -16.04
C THR A 71 -1.78 4.65 -17.00
N VAL A 72 -1.51 5.00 -18.26
CA VAL A 72 -2.56 5.15 -19.29
C VAL A 72 -3.22 3.80 -19.56
N LEU A 73 -2.45 2.72 -19.70
CA LEU A 73 -3.01 1.37 -19.85
C LEU A 73 -3.88 1.00 -18.65
N GLN A 74 -3.44 1.33 -17.44
CA GLN A 74 -4.22 1.10 -16.23
C GLN A 74 -5.52 1.90 -16.27
N GLY A 75 -5.50 3.18 -16.65
CA GLY A 75 -6.70 3.99 -16.84
C GLY A 75 -7.67 3.37 -17.86
N ILE A 76 -7.16 2.81 -18.96
CA ILE A 76 -7.96 2.11 -19.97
C ILE A 76 -8.59 0.84 -19.37
N VAL A 77 -7.85 0.06 -18.59
CA VAL A 77 -8.38 -1.14 -17.92
C VAL A 77 -9.48 -0.76 -16.93
N TRP A 78 -9.26 0.25 -16.10
CA TRP A 78 -10.26 0.74 -15.14
C TRP A 78 -11.52 1.24 -15.86
N PHE A 79 -11.36 2.03 -16.90
CA PHE A 79 -12.46 2.45 -17.76
C PHE A 79 -13.22 1.26 -18.36
N ALA A 80 -12.50 0.28 -18.94
CA ALA A 80 -13.11 -0.89 -19.57
C ALA A 80 -13.88 -1.74 -18.56
N VAL A 81 -13.38 -1.90 -17.33
CA VAL A 81 -14.09 -2.62 -16.26
C VAL A 81 -15.37 -1.86 -15.87
N PHE A 82 -15.30 -0.55 -15.68
CA PHE A 82 -16.47 0.25 -15.33
C PHE A 82 -17.51 0.30 -16.47
N MET A 83 -17.06 0.33 -17.72
CA MET A 83 -17.93 0.35 -18.89
C MET A 83 -18.55 -1.01 -19.19
N PHE A 84 -17.77 -2.09 -19.29
CA PHE A 84 -18.26 -3.39 -19.76
C PHE A 84 -18.78 -4.28 -18.64
N VAL A 85 -18.15 -4.27 -17.46
CA VAL A 85 -18.52 -5.17 -16.35
C VAL A 85 -19.61 -4.52 -15.52
N LEU A 86 -19.40 -3.27 -15.10
CA LEU A 86 -20.36 -2.52 -14.28
C LEU A 86 -21.48 -1.89 -15.12
N GLN A 87 -21.30 -1.79 -16.45
CA GLN A 87 -22.31 -1.30 -17.40
C GLN A 87 -22.70 0.17 -17.18
N PHE A 88 -21.77 0.99 -16.69
CA PHE A 88 -21.98 2.43 -16.62
C PHE A 88 -21.98 3.07 -18.01
N HIS A 89 -22.72 4.17 -18.15
CA HIS A 89 -22.68 4.98 -19.37
C HIS A 89 -21.24 5.47 -19.63
N PRO A 90 -20.75 5.49 -20.89
CA PRO A 90 -19.33 5.74 -21.18
C PRO A 90 -18.76 7.01 -20.54
N TRP A 91 -19.56 8.08 -20.46
CA TRP A 91 -19.15 9.33 -19.82
C TRP A 91 -18.92 9.17 -18.30
N HIS A 92 -19.81 8.46 -17.61
CA HIS A 92 -19.69 8.17 -16.18
C HIS A 92 -18.60 7.12 -15.92
N ALA A 93 -18.48 6.11 -16.78
CA ALA A 93 -17.44 5.09 -16.69
C ALA A 93 -16.04 5.70 -16.83
N LEU A 94 -15.87 6.71 -17.69
CA LEU A 94 -14.60 7.43 -17.84
C LEU A 94 -14.27 8.24 -16.58
N GLY A 95 -15.22 9.04 -16.10
CA GLY A 95 -15.03 9.87 -14.90
C GLY A 95 -14.78 9.02 -13.64
N LEU A 96 -15.68 8.09 -13.35
CA LEU A 96 -15.58 7.21 -12.19
C LEU A 96 -14.40 6.24 -12.32
N GLY A 97 -14.16 5.66 -13.50
CA GLY A 97 -13.06 4.73 -13.71
C GLY A 97 -11.69 5.38 -13.44
N VAL A 98 -11.45 6.58 -13.97
CA VAL A 98 -10.20 7.32 -13.73
C VAL A 98 -10.09 7.80 -12.29
N LEU A 99 -11.18 8.32 -11.71
CA LEU A 99 -11.20 8.74 -10.31
C LEU A 99 -10.88 7.57 -9.38
N MET A 100 -11.53 6.43 -9.59
CA MET A 100 -11.34 5.23 -8.79
C MET A 100 -9.96 4.62 -8.99
N MET A 101 -9.40 4.68 -10.21
CA MET A 101 -8.01 4.33 -10.44
C MET A 101 -7.09 5.19 -9.55
N CYS A 102 -7.26 6.51 -9.57
CA CYS A 102 -6.44 7.43 -8.78
C CYS A 102 -6.61 7.29 -7.26
N LEU A 103 -7.74 6.78 -6.77
CA LEU A 103 -7.97 6.59 -5.34
C LEU A 103 -7.58 5.20 -4.85
N VAL A 104 -8.03 4.17 -5.56
CA VAL A 104 -7.91 2.77 -5.13
C VAL A 104 -6.57 2.17 -5.49
N ALA A 105 -6.02 2.51 -6.67
CA ALA A 105 -4.74 1.95 -7.08
C ALA A 105 -3.59 2.35 -6.14
N PRO A 106 -3.45 3.62 -5.70
CA PRO A 106 -2.42 4.00 -4.74
C PRO A 106 -2.62 3.32 -3.38
N LEU A 107 -3.85 3.30 -2.86
CA LEU A 107 -4.16 2.67 -1.58
C LEU A 107 -3.77 1.19 -1.57
N ALA A 108 -4.12 0.47 -2.63
CA ALA A 108 -3.81 -0.95 -2.73
C ALA A 108 -2.30 -1.18 -2.90
N THR A 109 -1.63 -0.35 -3.70
CA THR A 109 -0.18 -0.44 -3.93
C THR A 109 0.60 -0.16 -2.66
N MET A 110 0.25 0.87 -1.89
CA MET A 110 0.86 1.15 -0.59
C MET A 110 0.67 -0.01 0.40
N GLY A 111 -0.50 -0.65 0.39
CA GLY A 111 -0.77 -1.84 1.19
C GLY A 111 0.15 -3.02 0.82
N VAL A 112 0.33 -3.27 -0.47
CA VAL A 112 1.21 -4.35 -0.95
C VAL A 112 2.69 -4.00 -0.74
N ASP A 113 3.12 -2.80 -1.05
CA ASP A 113 4.51 -2.35 -0.87
C ASP A 113 4.93 -2.40 0.60
N SER A 114 4.01 -2.10 1.53
CA SER A 114 4.24 -2.28 2.97
C SER A 114 4.49 -3.75 3.35
N MET A 115 3.80 -4.70 2.71
CA MET A 115 4.02 -6.13 2.93
C MET A 115 5.28 -6.67 2.25
N LEU A 116 5.68 -6.06 1.14
CA LEU A 116 6.88 -6.41 0.38
C LEU A 116 8.14 -5.68 0.87
N ALA A 117 8.00 -4.72 1.78
CA ALA A 117 9.10 -3.91 2.29
C ALA A 117 10.24 -4.81 2.81
N PRO A 118 11.48 -4.60 2.36
CA PRO A 118 12.60 -5.42 2.79
C PRO A 118 12.76 -5.39 4.31
N ASP A 119 12.98 -6.57 4.90
CA ASP A 119 13.27 -6.75 6.32
C ASP A 119 14.37 -5.81 6.82
N ASP A 120 15.26 -5.30 5.97
CA ASP A 120 16.32 -4.35 6.33
C ASP A 120 15.80 -3.01 6.88
N GLN A 121 14.64 -2.52 6.43
CA GLN A 121 14.02 -1.30 6.97
C GLN A 121 13.39 -1.58 8.33
N VAL A 122 12.69 -2.71 8.47
CA VAL A 122 12.11 -3.17 9.73
C VAL A 122 13.21 -3.49 10.75
N GLN A 123 14.27 -4.17 10.33
CA GLN A 123 15.46 -4.46 11.12
C GLN A 123 16.22 -3.18 11.50
N ARG A 124 16.34 -2.18 10.61
CA ARG A 124 16.91 -0.87 11.00
C ARG A 124 16.07 -0.17 12.05
N ILE A 125 14.75 -0.18 11.94
CA ILE A 125 13.84 0.40 12.95
C ILE A 125 13.95 -0.36 14.27
N ARG A 126 13.99 -1.70 14.22
CA ARG A 126 14.12 -2.57 15.41
C ARG A 126 15.50 -2.45 16.08
N ARG A 127 16.57 -2.32 15.28
CA ARG A 127 17.93 -2.02 15.76
C ARG A 127 18.02 -0.59 16.31
N GLY A 128 17.31 0.37 15.72
CA GLY A 128 17.23 1.76 16.17
C GLY A 128 16.41 1.97 17.44
N THR A 129 15.38 1.14 17.69
CA THR A 129 14.63 1.12 18.96
C THR A 129 15.34 0.33 20.07
N SER A 130 16.28 -0.55 19.72
CA SER A 130 17.15 -1.26 20.67
C SER A 130 18.47 -0.53 20.94
N ALA A 131 18.79 0.51 20.17
CA ALA A 131 19.87 1.42 20.50
C ALA A 131 19.41 2.21 21.72
N ALA A 132 19.89 1.82 22.91
CA ALA A 132 19.71 2.58 24.13
C ALA A 132 20.13 4.03 23.84
N THR A 133 19.15 4.91 23.62
CA THR A 133 19.37 6.33 23.43
C THR A 133 20.01 6.83 24.71
N GLN A 134 21.35 6.88 24.74
CA GLN A 134 22.07 7.49 25.84
C GLN A 134 21.53 8.92 25.96
N PRO A 135 20.85 9.26 27.07
CA PRO A 135 20.30 10.59 27.20
C PRO A 135 21.44 11.60 27.11
N VAL A 136 21.33 12.54 26.17
CA VAL A 136 22.35 13.58 25.88
C VAL A 136 22.62 14.48 27.10
N ARG A 137 21.76 14.42 28.13
CA ARG A 137 22.07 14.92 29.47
C ARG A 137 22.55 13.78 30.38
N ARG A 138 23.86 13.54 30.39
CA ARG A 138 24.51 12.98 31.58
C ARG A 138 24.33 13.98 32.71
N SER A 139 23.66 13.58 33.78
CA SER A 139 23.61 14.35 35.02
C SER A 139 25.03 14.59 35.53
N LEU A 140 25.38 15.85 35.82
CA LEU A 140 26.65 16.25 36.46
C LEU A 140 26.66 15.87 37.96
N SER A 141 26.30 14.63 38.31
CA SER A 141 26.54 14.13 39.65
C SER A 141 28.02 13.72 39.75
N PRO A 142 28.79 14.23 40.72
CA PRO A 142 30.17 13.81 40.92
C PRO A 142 30.15 12.39 41.49
N GLY A 143 30.26 11.40 40.61
CA GLY A 143 30.25 9.99 40.98
C GLY A 143 31.06 9.17 39.99
N GLY A 144 32.36 9.04 40.27
CA GLY A 144 33.25 8.02 39.71
C GLY A 144 33.71 8.28 38.27
N ALA A 145 34.92 8.83 38.11
CA ALA A 145 35.61 8.82 36.82
C ALA A 145 35.91 7.37 36.39
N PRO A 146 35.60 6.95 35.15
CA PRO A 146 36.07 5.67 34.64
C PRO A 146 37.57 5.78 34.29
N ALA A 147 38.35 4.78 34.73
CA ALA A 147 39.78 4.71 34.48
C ALA A 147 40.09 4.61 32.97
N PRO A 148 41.16 5.25 32.47
CA PRO A 148 41.53 5.19 31.06
C PRO A 148 42.06 3.80 30.66
N PRO A 149 41.88 3.39 29.38
CA PRO A 149 42.24 2.07 28.90
C PRO A 149 43.76 1.97 28.72
N GLY A 150 44.41 1.14 29.53
CA GLY A 150 45.86 0.87 29.44
C GLY A 150 46.56 0.46 30.73
N ALA A 151 45.88 0.42 31.87
CA ALA A 151 46.50 -0.03 33.11
C ALA A 151 46.48 -1.56 33.22
N THR A 152 47.65 -2.18 33.08
CA THR A 152 47.90 -3.59 33.42
C THR A 152 47.56 -3.83 34.90
N PRO A 153 46.82 -4.89 35.28
CA PRO A 153 46.50 -5.12 36.67
C PRO A 153 47.76 -5.56 37.45
N ALA A 154 48.13 -4.79 38.48
CA ALA A 154 49.13 -5.22 39.46
C ALA A 154 48.49 -6.25 40.41
N PRO A 155 49.23 -7.29 40.85
CA PRO A 155 48.65 -8.42 41.56
C PRO A 155 48.24 -8.03 42.98
N ALA A 156 47.15 -8.62 43.46
CA ALA A 156 46.63 -8.43 44.80
C ALA A 156 47.65 -8.91 45.85
N ALA A 157 48.03 -8.04 46.77
CA ALA A 157 48.74 -8.41 47.98
C ALA A 157 47.72 -8.78 49.09
N LYS A 158 48.13 -9.78 49.86
CA LYS A 158 47.37 -10.64 50.78
C LYS A 158 46.77 -9.92 51.99
#